data_AF-A0A537GU17-F1
#
_entry.id   AF-A0A537GU17-F1
#
_cell.length_a   1.000
_cell.length_b   1.000
_cell.length_c   1.000
_cell.angle_alpha   90.00
_cell.angle_beta   90.00
_cell.angle_gamma   90.00
#
_symmetry.space_group_name_H-M   'P 1'
#
loop_
_entity.id
_entity.type
_entity.pdbx_description
1 polymer ?
#
loop_
_entity_poly.entity_id
_entity_poly.type
_entity_poly.pdbx_seq_one_letter_code
_entity_poly.pdbx_strand_id
1 'polypeptide(L)'
;MREHPLRSLLSRLLRGPGNSSQIELVYRHRGAPDDQIGIRVSTISRLGKGWFMLEDGDTQIPYHRVLYVRDLASGATLWEKRQPGLALGRAL
;
A
#
# COMPACT_ATOMS: atom_id res chain seq x y z
N MET A 1 8.17 9.02 -18.38
CA MET A 1 8.09 9.04 -16.89
C MET A 1 7.96 7.61 -16.39
N ARG A 2 8.78 7.18 -15.44
CA ARG A 2 8.70 5.82 -14.88
C ARG A 2 7.38 5.64 -14.11
N GLU A 3 6.74 4.49 -14.27
CA GLU A 3 5.54 4.11 -13.50
C GLU A 3 5.91 3.98 -12.01
N HIS A 4 5.01 4.43 -11.12
CA HIS A 4 5.23 4.27 -9.68
C HIS A 4 5.14 2.78 -9.31
N PRO A 5 6.11 2.20 -8.57
CA PRO A 5 6.16 0.76 -8.30
C PRO A 5 4.90 0.22 -7.61
N LEU A 6 4.32 0.98 -6.67
CA LEU A 6 3.04 0.62 -6.05
C LEU A 6 1.89 0.53 -7.05
N ARG A 7 1.84 1.39 -8.07
CA ARG A 7 0.79 1.32 -9.09
C ARG A 7 0.84 -0.03 -9.80
N SER A 8 2.05 -0.43 -10.22
CA SER A 8 2.27 -1.70 -10.90
C SER A 8 1.91 -2.91 -10.02
N LEU A 9 2.26 -2.86 -8.73
CA LEU A 9 1.87 -3.88 -7.76
C LEU A 9 0.35 -3.97 -7.59
N LEU A 10 -0.31 -2.87 -7.23
CA LEU A 10 -1.76 -2.85 -6.99
C LEU A 10 -2.54 -3.26 -8.24
N SER A 11 -2.06 -2.82 -9.39
CA SER A 11 -2.60 -3.19 -10.69
C SER A 11 -2.56 -4.69 -10.95
N ARG A 12 -1.52 -5.39 -10.48
CA ARG A 12 -1.42 -6.86 -10.56
C ARG A 12 -2.30 -7.53 -9.51
N LEU A 13 -2.35 -7.01 -8.29
CA LEU A 13 -3.16 -7.60 -7.21
C LEU A 13 -4.67 -7.50 -7.49
N LEU A 14 -5.12 -6.42 -8.13
CA LEU A 14 -6.53 -6.21 -8.46
C LEU A 14 -7.01 -7.02 -9.68
N ARG A 15 -6.12 -7.32 -10.63
CA ARG A 15 -6.48 -8.01 -11.89
C ARG A 15 -5.97 -9.44 -12.00
N GLY A 16 -5.01 -9.81 -11.16
CA GLY A 16 -4.33 -11.09 -11.20
C GLY A 16 -5.10 -12.20 -10.48
N PRO A 17 -4.63 -13.46 -10.63
CA PRO A 17 -5.16 -14.59 -9.87
C PRO A 17 -4.76 -14.45 -8.40
N GLY A 18 -5.70 -14.12 -7.53
CA GLY A 18 -5.46 -13.93 -6.10
C GLY A 18 -6.65 -13.28 -5.41
N ASN A 19 -6.68 -13.30 -4.08
CA ASN A 19 -7.74 -12.67 -3.29
C ASN A 19 -7.29 -11.33 -2.74
N SER A 20 -7.58 -10.24 -3.45
CA SER A 20 -7.26 -8.88 -3.03
C SER A 20 -7.89 -8.47 -1.69
N SER A 21 -8.95 -9.16 -1.24
CA SER A 21 -9.54 -8.95 0.09
C SER A 21 -8.67 -9.48 1.24
N GLN A 22 -7.72 -10.37 0.95
CA GLN A 22 -6.72 -10.84 1.94
C GLN A 22 -5.45 -9.99 1.93
N ILE A 23 -5.33 -9.03 1.00
CA ILE A 23 -4.18 -8.14 0.93
C ILE A 23 -4.49 -6.85 1.68
N GLU A 24 -3.66 -6.55 2.66
CA GLU A 24 -3.71 -5.33 3.45
C GLU A 24 -2.77 -4.27 2.84
N LEU A 25 -3.26 -3.05 2.71
CA LEU A 25 -2.47 -1.86 2.42
C LEU A 25 -2.59 -0.90 3.60
N VAL A 26 -1.46 -0.45 4.15
CA VAL A 26 -1.43 0.53 5.23
C VAL A 26 -0.83 1.84 4.75
N TYR A 27 -1.46 2.95 5.09
CA TYR A 27 -1.02 4.29 4.72
C TYR A 27 -1.14 5.28 5.89
N ARG A 28 -0.35 6.36 5.82
CA ARG A 28 -0.40 7.43 6.82
C ARG A 28 -1.64 8.30 6.66
N HIS A 29 -2.36 8.51 7.75
CA HIS A 29 -3.50 9.42 7.85
C HIS A 29 -3.41 10.21 9.16
N ARG A 30 -3.38 11.55 9.07
CA ARG A 30 -3.27 12.40 10.26
C ARG A 30 -4.54 12.28 11.10
N GLY A 31 -4.40 12.02 12.39
CA GLY A 31 -5.53 11.93 13.32
C GLY A 31 -6.23 10.56 13.34
N ALA A 32 -5.69 9.56 12.64
CA ALA A 32 -6.02 8.16 12.88
C ALA A 32 -5.19 7.59 14.04
N PRO A 33 -5.61 6.50 14.70
CA PRO A 33 -4.75 5.76 15.63
C PRO A 33 -3.40 5.45 14.99
N ASP A 34 -2.30 5.71 15.71
CA ASP A 34 -0.92 5.56 15.23
C ASP A 34 -0.59 6.33 13.93
N ASP A 35 -1.39 7.35 13.58
CA ASP A 35 -1.38 8.09 12.32
C ASP A 35 -1.48 7.17 11.08
N GLN A 36 -2.16 6.03 11.20
CA GLN A 36 -2.20 4.99 10.19
C GLN A 36 -3.61 4.45 9.96
N ILE A 37 -3.89 4.07 8.70
CA ILE A 37 -5.11 3.36 8.32
C ILE A 37 -4.73 2.16 7.46
N GLY A 38 -5.27 1.00 7.83
CA GLY A 38 -5.21 -0.23 7.03
C GLY A 38 -6.52 -0.45 6.26
N ILE A 39 -6.40 -0.82 4.99
CA ILE A 39 -7.52 -1.17 4.11
C ILE A 39 -7.27 -2.49 3.41
N ARG A 40 -8.33 -3.11 2.89
CA ARG A 40 -8.19 -4.21 1.92
C ARG A 40 -7.90 -3.63 0.54
N VAL A 41 -6.99 -4.26 -0.20
CA VAL A 41 -6.74 -3.82 -1.58
C VAL A 41 -8.00 -3.92 -2.45
N SER A 42 -8.91 -4.85 -2.14
CA SER A 42 -10.20 -4.97 -2.82
C SER A 42 -11.11 -3.75 -2.71
N THR A 43 -10.94 -2.86 -1.72
CA THR A 43 -11.74 -1.63 -1.59
C THR A 43 -11.21 -0.50 -2.49
N ILE A 44 -10.19 -0.75 -3.30
CA ILE A 44 -9.63 0.23 -4.24
C ILE A 44 -10.40 0.16 -5.57
N SER A 45 -11.06 1.25 -5.93
CA SER A 45 -11.87 1.34 -7.15
C SER A 45 -11.06 1.79 -8.37
N ARG A 46 -10.06 2.67 -8.18
CA ARG A 46 -9.29 3.26 -9.29
C ARG A 46 -7.83 3.51 -8.97
N LEU A 47 -6.97 3.28 -9.95
CA LEU A 47 -5.53 3.56 -9.89
C LEU A 47 -5.16 4.73 -10.82
N GLY A 48 -4.70 5.82 -10.24
CA GLY A 48 -4.11 6.95 -10.94
C GLY A 48 -2.59 6.83 -11.08
N LYS A 49 -1.95 7.88 -11.58
CA LYS A 49 -0.49 7.91 -11.80
C LYS A 49 0.30 8.02 -10.49
N GLY A 50 -0.25 8.73 -9.50
CA GLY A 50 0.40 9.01 -8.22
C GLY A 50 -0.50 8.75 -7.00
N TRP A 51 -1.64 8.12 -7.22
CA TRP A 51 -2.70 7.96 -6.23
C TRP A 51 -3.57 6.75 -6.55
N PHE A 52 -4.32 6.29 -5.56
CA PHE A 52 -5.45 5.37 -5.74
C PHE A 52 -6.70 5.95 -5.06
N MET A 53 -7.87 5.47 -5.46
CA MET A 53 -9.16 5.93 -4.95
C MET A 53 -9.89 4.75 -4.34
N LEU A 54 -10.56 5.00 -3.21
CA LEU A 54 -11.37 4.01 -2.52
C LEU A 54 -12.73 3.84 -3.22
N GLU A 55 -13.46 2.81 -2.84
CA GLU A 55 -14.80 2.52 -3.38
C GLU A 55 -15.86 3.57 -3.04
N ASP A 56 -15.60 4.44 -2.05
CA ASP A 56 -16.44 5.60 -1.74
C ASP A 56 -16.47 6.66 -2.86
N GLY A 57 -15.52 6.62 -3.80
CA GLY A 57 -15.43 7.54 -4.94
C GLY A 57 -14.85 8.92 -4.62
N ASP A 58 -14.73 9.28 -3.34
CA ASP A 58 -14.30 10.60 -2.88
C ASP A 58 -12.89 10.58 -2.27
N THR A 59 -12.50 9.45 -1.67
CA THR A 59 -11.23 9.33 -0.95
C THR A 59 -10.10 8.97 -1.89
N GLN A 60 -9.31 9.98 -2.26
CA GLN A 60 -8.07 9.81 -3.03
C GLN A 60 -6.84 9.78 -2.11
N ILE A 61 -6.08 8.69 -2.19
CA ILE A 61 -4.87 8.48 -1.38
C ILE A 61 -3.61 8.52 -2.26
N PRO A 62 -2.68 9.45 -2.03
CA PRO A 62 -1.39 9.48 -2.73
C PRO A 62 -0.48 8.30 -2.36
N TYR A 63 0.25 7.75 -3.33
CA TYR A 63 1.15 6.60 -3.10
C TYR A 63 2.26 6.88 -2.09
N HIS A 64 2.72 8.12 -1.97
CA HIS A 64 3.79 8.48 -1.03
C HIS A 64 3.37 8.32 0.44
N ARG A 65 2.06 8.20 0.72
CA ARG A 65 1.52 7.95 2.07
C ARG A 65 1.53 6.48 2.44
N VAL A 66 1.62 5.57 1.47
CA VAL A 66 1.62 4.12 1.72
C VAL A 66 2.90 3.74 2.47
N LEU A 67 2.74 2.94 3.51
CA LEU A 67 3.81 2.43 4.36
C LEU A 67 4.20 1.02 3.93
N TYR A 68 3.23 0.11 3.81
CA TYR A 68 3.47 -1.26 3.36
C TYR A 68 2.22 -1.89 2.75
N VAL A 69 2.44 -2.99 2.05
CA VAL A 69 1.42 -3.89 1.50
C VAL A 69 1.79 -5.30 1.94
N ARG A 70 0.86 -6.02 2.56
CA ARG A 70 1.09 -7.35 3.13
C ARG A 70 -0.03 -8.30 2.73
N ASP A 71 0.33 -9.54 2.46
CA ASP A 71 -0.62 -10.64 2.36
C ASP A 71 -0.94 -11.17 3.77
N LEU A 72 -2.19 -11.08 4.20
CA LEU A 72 -2.59 -11.57 5.52
C LEU A 72 -2.69 -13.09 5.60
N ALA A 73 -2.87 -13.79 4.48
CA ALA A 73 -2.96 -15.24 4.48
C ALA A 73 -1.60 -15.89 4.76
N SER A 74 -0.54 -15.36 4.13
CA SER A 74 0.83 -15.85 4.29
C SER A 74 1.67 -15.05 5.30
N GLY A 75 1.25 -13.84 5.65
CA GLY A 75 2.04 -12.88 6.44
C GLY A 75 3.14 -12.17 5.63
N ALA A 76 3.27 -12.45 4.33
CA ALA A 76 4.37 -11.94 3.52
C ALA A 76 4.20 -10.45 3.19
N THR A 77 5.27 -9.67 3.39
CA THR A 77 5.34 -8.27 2.94
C THR A 77 5.58 -8.24 1.42
N LEU A 78 4.60 -7.75 0.68
CA LEU A 78 4.66 -7.64 -0.79
C LEU A 78 5.37 -6.37 -1.24
N TRP A 79 5.29 -5.33 -0.42
CA TRP A 79 5.98 -4.06 -0.62
C TRP A 79 6.09 -3.30 0.68
N GLU A 80 7.18 -2.56 0.85
CA GLU A 80 7.38 -1.68 1.98
C GLU A 80 8.10 -0.41 1.51
N LYS A 81 7.70 0.72 2.10
CA LYS A 81 8.35 2.00 1.89
C LYS A 81 9.74 1.94 2.50
N ARG A 82 10.77 2.03 1.65
CA ARG A 82 12.16 2.16 2.12
C ARG A 82 12.28 3.39 3.02
N GLN A 83 12.73 3.19 4.25
CA GLN A 83 13.10 4.27 5.15
C GLN A 83 14.60 4.55 4.99
N PRO A 84 14.98 5.72 4.46
CA PRO A 84 16.39 6.13 4.48
C PRO A 84 16.77 6.42 5.93
N GLY A 85 17.46 5.48 6.59
CA GLY A 85 17.93 5.63 7.97
C GLY A 85 17.95 4.36 8.80
N LEU A 86 17.21 3.32 8.43
CA LEU A 86 17.28 2.01 9.10
C LEU A 86 18.35 1.11 8.47
N ALA A 87 19.56 1.63 8.31
CA ALA A 87 20.73 0.76 8.27
C ALA A 87 20.94 0.33 9.72
N LEU A 88 20.41 -0.83 10.08
CA LEU A 88 20.75 -1.51 11.34
C LEU A 88 22.26 -1.37 11.54
N GLY A 89 22.63 -0.72 12.63
CA GLY A 89 24.02 -0.63 13.05
C GLY A 89 24.62 -2.02 12.97
N ARG A 90 25.68 -2.17 12.18
CA ARG A 90 26.58 -3.30 12.29
C ARG A 90 27.03 -3.29 13.75
N ALA A 91 26.53 -4.23 14.54
CA ALA A 91 27.18 -4.58 15.79
C ALA A 91 28.63 -4.90 15.44
N LEU A 92 29.54 -4.07 15.94
CA LEU A 92 30.95 -4.38 16.09
C LEU A 92 31.14 -4.95 17.49
#